data_AF-A0A842P6K7-F1
#
_entry.id   AF-A0A842P6K7-F1
#
_cell.length_a   1.000
_cell.length_b   1.000
_cell.length_c   1.000
_cell.angle_alpha   90.00
_cell.angle_beta   90.00
_cell.angle_gamma   90.00
#
_symmetry.space_group_name_H-M   'P 1'
#
loop_
_entity.id
_entity.type
_entity.pdbx_description
1 polymer ?
#
loop_
_entity_poly.entity_id
_entity_poly.type
_entity_poly.pdbx_seq_one_letter_code
_entity_poly.pdbx_strand_id
1 'polypeptide(L)' 'MSSTEDIVKKILALKPQLTREAVERLITEERAKAGNLLTEEAAAHLVASNLGLDGTGERIEAKVRIGDLTSGLGD' A
#
# COMPACT_ATOMS: atom_id res chain seq x y z
N MET A 1 1.57 -19.08 7.36
CA MET A 1 1.54 -18.76 5.92
C MET A 1 1.87 -17.28 5.83
N SER A 2 2.88 -16.91 5.05
CA SER A 2 3.40 -15.53 5.03
C SER A 2 2.41 -14.62 4.30
N SER A 3 1.86 -13.62 4.97
CA SER A 3 0.87 -12.69 4.38
C SER A 3 1.34 -12.08 3.06
N THR A 4 2.65 -11.84 2.91
CA THR A 4 3.27 -11.32 1.67
C THR A 4 3.05 -12.26 0.48
N GLU A 5 3.21 -13.58 0.66
CA GLU A 5 3.08 -14.54 -0.44
C GLU A 5 1.63 -14.62 -0.95
N ASP A 6 0.66 -14.51 -0.05
CA ASP A 6 -0.76 -14.50 -0.41
C ASP A 6 -1.13 -13.25 -1.21
N ILE A 7 -0.53 -12.09 -0.88
CA ILE A 7 -0.68 -10.85 -1.63
C ILE A 7 -0.04 -10.99 -3.03
N VAL A 8 1.18 -11.52 -3.12
CA VAL A 8 1.87 -11.75 -4.39
C VAL A 8 1.05 -12.68 -5.30
N LYS A 9 0.47 -13.76 -4.76
CA LYS A 9 -0.41 -14.65 -5.53
C LYS A 9 -1.64 -13.91 -6.06
N LYS A 10 -2.27 -13.04 -5.27
CA LYS A 10 -3.41 -12.22 -5.74
C LYS A 10 -3.00 -11.26 -6.85
N ILE A 11 -1.84 -10.60 -6.72
CA ILE A 11 -1.28 -9.72 -7.77
C ILE A 11 -1.09 -10.49 -9.07
N LEU A 12 -0.45 -11.66 -9.02
CA LEU A 12 -0.20 -12.49 -10.20
C LEU A 12 -1.50 -13.04 -10.83
N ALA A 13 -2.50 -13.37 -10.00
CA ALA A 13 -3.79 -13.83 -10.49
C ALA A 13 -4.57 -12.75 -11.26
N LEU A 14 -4.47 -11.49 -10.82
CA LEU A 14 -5.16 -10.35 -11.45
C LEU A 14 -4.38 -9.71 -12.60
N LYS A 15 -3.04 -9.84 -12.57
CA LYS A 15 -2.13 -9.36 -13.60
C LYS A 15 -1.19 -10.51 -14.03
N PRO A 16 -1.68 -11.48 -14.84
CA PRO A 16 -0.85 -12.60 -15.32
C PRO A 16 0.31 -12.16 -16.23
N GLN A 17 0.30 -10.90 -16.67
CA GLN A 17 1.39 -10.25 -17.39
C GLN A 17 2.61 -9.93 -16.50
N LEU A 18 2.46 -9.92 -15.17
CA LEU A 18 3.55 -9.73 -14.23
C LEU A 18 4.13 -11.08 -13.82
N THR A 19 5.44 -11.12 -13.64
CA THR A 19 6.14 -12.27 -13.05
C THR A 19 6.31 -12.06 -11.56
N ARG A 20 6.50 -13.15 -10.80
CA ARG A 20 6.79 -13.07 -9.37
C ARG A 20 7.96 -12.13 -9.07
N GLU A 21 9.04 -12.25 -9.84
CA GLU A 21 10.25 -11.44 -9.68
C GLU A 21 9.97 -9.95 -9.94
N ALA A 22 9.10 -9.62 -10.90
CA ALA A 22 8.68 -8.24 -11.14
C ALA A 22 7.88 -7.67 -9.96
N VAL A 23 7.00 -8.47 -9.35
CA VAL A 23 6.24 -8.06 -8.17
C VAL A 23 7.18 -7.84 -6.97
N GLU A 24 8.12 -8.76 -6.72
CA GLU A 24 9.10 -8.64 -5.63
C GLU A 24 10.01 -7.41 -5.79
N ARG A 25 10.40 -7.09 -7.03
CA ARG A 25 11.10 -5.83 -7.34
C ARG A 25 10.27 -4.61 -7.00
N LEU A 26 9.00 -4.56 -7.42
CA LEU A 26 8.11 -3.44 -7.10
C LEU A 26 7.94 -3.24 -5.60
N ILE A 27 7.83 -4.34 -4.83
CA ILE A 27 7.72 -4.30 -3.36
C ILE A 27 8.98 -3.69 -2.75
N THR A 28 10.15 -4.12 -3.24
CA THR A 28 11.45 -3.61 -2.78
C THR A 28 11.60 -2.12 -3.09
N GLU A 29 11.21 -1.71 -4.29
CA GLU A 29 11.26 -0.31 -4.71
C GLU A 29 10.30 0.57 -3.89
N GLU A 30 9.06 0.13 -3.64
CA GLU A 30 8.11 0.89 -2.81
C GLU A 30 8.60 1.00 -1.37
N ARG A 31 9.17 -0.08 -0.82
CA ARG A 31 9.77 -0.05 0.51
C ARG A 31 10.95 0.92 0.57
N ALA A 32 11.79 0.96 -0.45
CA ALA A 32 12.90 1.90 -0.54
C ALA A 32 12.42 3.36 -0.67
N LYS A 33 11.38 3.62 -1.48
CA LYS A 33 10.76 4.96 -1.61
C LYS A 33 10.18 5.46 -0.29
N ALA A 34 9.60 4.57 0.51
CA ALA A 34 9.12 4.87 1.85
C ALA A 34 10.24 4.95 2.90
N GLY A 35 11.52 5.01 2.49
CA GLY A 35 12.66 5.11 3.41
C GLY A 35 12.88 3.85 4.25
N ASN A 36 12.48 2.68 3.77
CA ASN A 36 12.48 1.41 4.51
C ASN A 36 11.62 1.41 5.78
N LEU A 37 10.68 2.36 5.91
CA LEU A 37 9.76 2.44 7.05
C LEU A 37 8.61 1.43 6.97
N LEU A 38 8.37 0.85 5.79
CA LEU A 38 7.32 -0.14 5.57
C LEU A 38 7.83 -1.56 5.82
N THR A 39 6.97 -2.37 6.43
CA THR A 39 7.13 -3.82 6.43
C THR A 39 6.96 -4.36 5.01
N GLU A 40 7.54 -5.53 4.75
CA GLU A 40 7.42 -6.17 3.43
C GLU A 40 5.96 -6.44 3.05
N GLU A 41 5.12 -6.83 4.03
CA GLU A 41 3.68 -7.01 3.85
C GLU A 41 2.96 -5.70 3.50
N ALA A 42 3.27 -4.59 4.20
CA ALA A 42 2.68 -3.30 3.91
C ALA A 42 3.09 -2.77 2.53
N ALA A 43 4.35 -2.98 2.14
CA ALA A 43 4.82 -2.65 0.80
C ALA A 43 4.14 -3.51 -0.28
N ALA A 44 3.93 -4.81 -0.02
CA ALA A 44 3.16 -5.69 -0.90
C ALA A 44 1.72 -5.23 -1.07
N HIS A 45 1.06 -4.82 0.01
CA HIS A 45 -0.27 -4.23 -0.04
C HIS A 45 -0.29 -2.94 -0.87
N LEU A 46 0.68 -2.05 -0.66
CA LEU A 46 0.75 -0.78 -1.38
C LEU A 46 0.98 -0.98 -2.88
N VAL A 47 1.86 -1.92 -3.26
CA VAL A 47 2.04 -2.34 -4.66
C VAL A 47 0.75 -2.91 -5.23
N ALA A 48 0.02 -3.74 -4.47
CA ALA A 48 -1.26 -4.26 -4.92
C ALA A 48 -2.27 -3.12 -5.19
N SER A 49 -2.40 -2.17 -4.26
CA SER A 49 -3.25 -0.99 -4.40
C SER A 49 -2.85 -0.14 -5.62
N ASN A 50 -1.56 0.10 -5.81
CA ASN A 50 -1.04 0.89 -6.92
C ASN A 50 -1.23 0.20 -8.29
N LEU A 51 -1.26 -1.13 -8.32
CA LEU A 51 -1.60 -1.93 -9.50
C LEU A 51 -3.12 -2.01 -9.76
N GLY A 52 -3.94 -1.37 -8.91
CA GLY A 52 -5.39 -1.32 -9.04
C GLY A 52 -6.09 -2.57 -8.56
N LEU A 53 -5.47 -3.36 -7.67
CA LEU A 53 -6.12 -4.53 -7.05
C LEU A 53 -7.16 -4.12 -5.98
N ASP A 54 -7.04 -2.92 -5.42
CA ASP A 54 -8.13 -2.26 -4.68
C ASP A 54 -9.07 -1.63 -5.71
N GLY A 55 -9.99 -2.44 -6.24
CA GLY A 55 -10.83 -2.18 -7.41
C GLY A 55 -11.85 -1.04 -7.30
N THR A 56 -11.47 0.14 -6.84
CA THR A 56 -12.27 1.36 -6.86
C THR A 56 -11.33 2.55 -6.94
N GLY A 57 -11.54 3.42 -7.92
CA GLY A 57 -10.74 4.63 -8.17
C GLY A 57 -10.86 5.71 -7.10
N GLU A 58 -10.70 5.35 -5.84
CA GLU A 58 -10.55 6.28 -4.75
C GLU A 58 -9.07 6.23 -4.36
N ARG A 59 -8.30 7.21 -4.86
CA ARG A 59 -7.10 7.62 -4.13
C ARG A 59 -7.57 7.74 -2.69
N ILE A 60 -6.91 7.04 -1.77
CA ILE A 60 -7.07 7.30 -0.35
C ILE A 60 -6.57 8.74 -0.17
N GLU A 61 -7.46 9.70 -0.39
CA GLU A 61 -7.36 11.02 0.15
C GLU A 61 -7.37 10.76 1.65
N ALA A 62 -6.19 10.66 2.24
CA ALA A 62 -6.02 10.82 3.67
C ALA A 62 -6.50 12.24 3.99
N LYS A 63 -7.82 12.45 4.06
CA LYS A 63 -8.45 13.57 4.73
C LYS A 63 -8.17 13.33 6.22
N VAL A 64 -6.93 13.59 6.61
CA VAL A 64 -6.65 14.03 7.97
C VAL A 64 -7.40 15.36 8.08
N ARG A 65 -8.65 15.28 8.56
CA ARG A 65 -9.38 16.47 9.00
C ARG A 65 -8.70 16.92 10.29
N ILE A 66 -7.65 17.73 10.18
CA ILE A 66 -7.22 18.57 11.30
C ILE A 66 -8.30 19.64 11.45
N GLY A 67 -9.42 19.25 12.07
CA GLY A 67 -10.60 20.08 12.29
C GLY A 67 -10.94 20.29 13.77
N ASP A 68 -10.30 19.57 14.68
CA ASP A 68 -10.69 19.57 16.11
C ASP A 68 -9.49 19.74 17.07
N LEU A 69 -8.48 20.53 16.70
CA LEU A 69 -7.40 20.93 17.62
C LEU A 69 -7.53 22.35 18.18
N THR A 70 -8.65 23.04 17.95
CA THR A 70 -8.90 24.34 18.59
C THR A 70 -10.36 24.48 19.00
N SER A 71 -10.65 24.20 20.27
CA SER A 71 -11.41 25.12 21.13
C SER A 71 -11.42 24.60 22.56
N GLY A 72 -10.70 25.30 23.42
CA GLY A 72 -10.64 25.02 24.84
C GLY A 72 -9.56 25.84 25.54
N LEU A 73 -9.36 27.09 25.12
CA LEU A 73 -8.63 28.10 25.90
C LEU A 73 -9.65 29.20 26.25
N GLY A 74 -9.93 29.34 27.54
CA GLY A 74 -10.86 30.32 28.15
C GLY A 74 -12.06 29.60 28.77
N ASP A 75 -12.28 29.58 30.09
CA ASP A 75 -11.84 30.37 31.25
C ASP A 75 -11.52 29.44 32.43
#